data_AF-A0A7X2P4P0-F1
#
_entry.id   AF-A0A7X2P4P0-F1
#
_cell.length_a   1.000
_cell.length_b   1.000
_cell.length_c   1.000
_cell.angle_alpha   90.00
_cell.angle_beta   90.00
_cell.angle_gamma   90.00
#
_symmetry.space_group_name_H-M   'P 1'
#
loop_
_entity.id
_entity.type
_entity.pdbx_description
1 polymer ?
#
loop_
_entity_poly.entity_id
_entity_poly.type
_entity_poly.pdbx_seq_one_letter_code
_entity_poly.pdbx_strand_id
1 'polypeptide(L)'
;MNDHSNVYSSEYPKQILNNIKHTKNGISTFAIEALFGYQDPLPENPMSLMNGYSVYSFVLIQNNKAVAANLRPTDLAALARKSELAFDMAFRHRYFQHFRAFHTVYQVILKIKEKISGTGQKEPSAQDCKAAFSHTFSWGKYRGKTPGDVLLEYENSLPELMRTKNLLVKNVDQYPNNRKLIAAIDTAATAFKNGTLKKEDNTADVPEETNRDILLYEGIWKNKTGKNDKKEMDGLEVYRCYKLTIKYQSFMDRFPITVIIENCFIPVKKQEDGRQNILTSQAVQKTYVSMKHSFTFEEWLDIIDTMKQAKQLFCNMVYPSMYKLALQCDMDNRSKAK
;
A
#
# COMPACT_ATOMS: atom_id res chain seq x y z
N MET A 1 -17.88 52.11 10.34
CA MET A 1 -16.91 50.98 10.25
C MET A 1 -17.31 50.02 11.35
N ASN A 2 -17.92 48.90 11.00
CA ASN A 2 -18.37 47.93 11.99
C ASN A 2 -17.13 47.28 12.63
N ASP A 3 -17.12 47.36 13.95
CA ASP A 3 -16.15 46.78 14.86
C ASP A 3 -16.22 45.25 14.72
N HIS A 4 -15.26 44.65 14.01
CA HIS A 4 -15.13 43.20 13.85
C HIS A 4 -14.41 42.57 15.06
N SER A 5 -14.63 43.08 16.27
CA SER A 5 -14.22 42.45 17.52
C SER A 5 -15.23 41.36 17.93
N ASN A 6 -15.55 40.44 17.02
CA ASN A 6 -16.18 39.18 17.40
C ASN A 6 -15.12 38.07 17.42
N VAL A 7 -14.79 37.74 18.66
CA VAL A 7 -13.95 36.65 19.17
C VAL A 7 -14.07 35.37 18.33
N TYR A 8 -13.03 35.08 17.55
CA TYR A 8 -12.67 33.70 17.22
C TYR A 8 -11.41 33.34 18.02
N SER A 9 -11.61 33.06 19.31
CA SER A 9 -10.62 32.28 20.07
C SER A 9 -10.76 30.82 19.63
N SER A 10 -10.29 30.48 18.43
CA SER A 10 -10.04 29.07 18.15
C SER A 10 -8.95 28.63 19.12
N GLU A 11 -9.22 27.66 19.98
CA GLU A 11 -8.21 27.09 20.90
C GLU A 11 -6.94 26.63 20.15
N TYR A 12 -7.04 26.38 18.84
CA TYR A 12 -5.97 25.90 17.96
C TYR A 12 -5.87 26.72 16.66
N PRO A 13 -5.36 27.98 16.68
CA PRO A 13 -5.42 28.92 15.56
C PRO A 13 -4.55 28.55 14.34
N LYS A 14 -3.69 27.54 14.46
CA LYS A 14 -2.82 27.06 13.37
C LYS A 14 -3.25 25.70 12.81
N GLN A 15 -4.37 25.17 13.29
CA GLN A 15 -4.95 23.94 12.80
C GLN A 15 -5.49 24.15 11.38
N ILE A 16 -4.95 23.39 10.42
CA ILE A 16 -5.40 23.41 9.02
C ILE A 16 -6.37 22.26 8.72
N LEU A 17 -6.42 21.26 9.59
CA LEU A 17 -7.27 20.08 9.41
C LEU A 17 -7.68 19.45 10.75
N ASN A 18 -8.92 18.95 10.78
CA ASN A 18 -9.45 18.13 11.87
C ASN A 18 -10.30 16.99 11.28
N ASN A 19 -9.97 15.75 11.62
CA ASN A 19 -10.76 14.57 11.27
C ASN A 19 -11.14 13.82 12.56
N ILE A 20 -12.43 13.73 12.84
CA ILE A 20 -12.98 13.12 14.06
C ILE A 20 -13.75 11.87 13.68
N LYS A 21 -13.42 10.74 14.31
CA LYS A 21 -14.10 9.46 14.11
C LYS A 21 -14.62 8.91 15.43
N HIS A 22 -15.88 8.51 15.41
CA HIS A 22 -16.50 7.76 16.50
C HIS A 22 -16.21 6.27 16.30
N THR A 23 -15.42 5.70 17.19
CA THR A 23 -15.06 4.28 17.17
C THR A 23 -15.74 3.54 18.31
N LYS A 24 -15.76 2.20 18.26
CA LYS A 24 -16.23 1.37 19.38
C LYS A 24 -15.49 1.66 20.69
N ASN A 25 -14.25 2.14 20.60
CA ASN A 25 -13.38 2.40 21.76
C ASN A 25 -13.38 3.87 22.18
N GLY A 26 -14.29 4.69 21.64
CA GLY A 26 -14.37 6.12 21.93
C GLY A 26 -14.09 7.01 20.71
N ILE A 27 -13.85 8.29 20.96
CA ILE A 27 -13.56 9.28 19.93
C ILE A 27 -12.07 9.24 19.59
N SER A 28 -11.76 9.17 18.29
CA SER A 28 -10.42 9.40 17.78
C SER A 28 -10.40 10.68 16.96
N THR A 29 -9.49 11.56 17.30
CA THR A 29 -9.27 12.82 16.58
C THR A 29 -7.88 12.82 15.96
N PHE A 30 -7.81 13.17 14.68
CA PHE A 30 -6.59 13.47 13.97
C PHE A 30 -6.59 14.93 13.53
N ALA A 31 -5.55 15.67 13.88
CA ALA A 31 -5.40 17.07 13.54
C ALA A 31 -4.04 17.31 12.88
N ILE A 32 -4.00 18.29 11.97
CA ILE A 32 -2.76 18.79 11.40
C ILE A 32 -2.66 20.29 11.66
N GLU A 33 -1.51 20.71 12.18
CA GLU A 33 -1.14 22.11 12.31
C GLU A 33 -0.04 22.47 11.31
N ALA A 34 -0.18 23.61 10.64
CA ALA A 34 0.86 24.17 9.79
C ALA A 34 1.75 25.11 10.61
N LEU A 35 2.90 24.59 11.06
CA LEU A 35 3.87 25.34 11.85
C LEU A 35 4.99 25.82 10.93
N PHE A 36 4.66 26.80 10.09
CA PHE A 36 5.62 27.42 9.18
C PHE A 36 6.18 28.71 9.76
N GLY A 37 7.44 28.97 9.45
CA GLY A 37 8.09 30.23 9.77
C GLY A 37 9.15 30.56 8.73
N TYR A 38 9.46 31.84 8.62
CA TYR A 38 10.70 32.30 7.99
C TYR A 38 11.77 32.44 9.09
N GLN A 39 13.03 32.60 8.70
CA GLN A 39 14.14 32.69 9.66
C GLN A 39 14.21 34.12 10.23
N ASP A 40 14.36 34.26 11.55
CA ASP A 40 14.59 35.52 12.24
C ASP A 40 15.81 35.35 13.20
N PRO A 41 16.93 36.08 13.00
CA PRO A 41 17.17 37.10 11.98
C PRO A 41 17.02 36.56 10.55
N LEU A 42 16.69 37.47 9.62
CA LEU A 42 16.42 37.16 8.21
C LEU A 42 17.48 36.21 7.62
N PRO A 43 17.07 35.23 6.79
CA PRO A 43 17.97 34.20 6.29
C PRO A 43 19.05 34.80 5.39
N GLU A 44 20.24 34.18 5.36
CA GLU A 44 21.32 34.52 4.40
C GLU A 44 20.84 34.47 2.95
N ASN A 45 19.85 33.62 2.68
CA ASN A 45 19.16 33.53 1.40
C ASN A 45 17.67 33.87 1.58
N PRO A 46 17.23 35.09 1.24
CA PRO A 46 15.82 35.50 1.31
C PRO A 46 14.87 34.61 0.51
N MET A 47 15.34 33.97 -0.56
CA MET A 47 14.51 33.07 -1.38
C MET A 47 14.27 31.70 -0.72
N SER A 48 14.92 31.42 0.40
CA SER A 48 14.56 30.32 1.29
C SER A 48 13.33 30.69 2.13
N LEU A 49 12.15 30.68 1.49
CA LEU A 49 10.90 31.21 2.05
C LEU A 49 10.44 30.54 3.35
N MET A 50 10.95 29.34 3.64
CA MET A 50 10.62 28.56 4.84
C MET A 50 11.91 28.25 5.59
N ASN A 51 11.90 28.41 6.91
CA ASN A 51 13.01 28.01 7.76
C ASN A 51 13.07 26.48 7.92
N GLY A 52 14.24 25.97 8.34
CA GLY A 52 14.45 24.53 8.54
C GLY A 52 13.61 23.90 9.66
N TYR A 53 12.96 24.71 10.50
CA TYR A 53 12.08 24.27 11.58
C TYR A 53 10.61 24.17 11.15
N SER A 54 10.28 24.56 9.92
CA SER A 54 8.93 24.52 9.41
C SER A 54 8.45 23.08 9.25
N VAL A 55 7.27 22.78 9.81
CA VAL A 55 6.71 21.42 9.85
C VAL A 55 5.19 21.42 9.75
N TYR A 56 4.64 20.31 9.29
CA TYR A 56 3.27 19.92 9.61
C TYR A 56 3.30 19.09 10.89
N SER A 57 2.60 19.53 11.94
CA SER A 57 2.47 18.75 13.17
C SER A 57 1.21 17.90 13.11
N PHE A 58 1.40 16.58 13.08
CA PHE A 58 0.33 15.59 13.08
C PHE A 58 0.04 15.25 14.53
N VAL A 59 -1.20 15.46 14.97
CA VAL A 59 -1.64 15.21 16.35
C VAL A 59 -2.73 14.15 16.33
N LEU A 60 -2.56 13.11 17.13
CA LEU A 60 -3.54 12.07 17.36
C LEU A 60 -4.01 12.10 18.81
N ILE A 61 -5.32 12.18 19.01
CA ILE A 61 -5.96 12.14 20.32
C ILE A 61 -6.90 10.93 20.36
N GLN A 62 -6.64 10.04 21.31
CA GLN A 62 -7.44 8.83 21.56
C GLN A 62 -7.49 8.59 23.06
N ASN A 63 -8.67 8.35 23.62
CA ASN A 63 -8.85 7.98 25.03
C ASN A 63 -8.13 8.92 26.01
N ASN A 64 -8.30 10.25 25.82
CA ASN A 64 -7.65 11.32 26.59
C ASN A 64 -6.12 11.31 26.57
N LYS A 65 -5.50 10.56 25.65
CA LYS A 65 -4.07 10.59 25.41
C LYS A 65 -3.81 11.25 24.06
N ALA A 66 -2.79 12.10 24.00
CA ALA A 66 -2.37 12.76 22.79
C ALA A 66 -0.94 12.34 22.42
N VAL A 67 -0.71 12.08 21.13
CA VAL A 67 0.63 11.91 20.57
C VAL A 67 0.78 12.83 19.36
N ALA A 68 2.00 13.29 19.12
CA ALA A 68 2.27 14.19 18.01
C ALA A 68 3.62 13.90 17.36
N ALA A 69 3.65 13.99 16.04
CA ALA A 69 4.83 13.82 15.21
C ALA A 69 4.86 14.83 14.07
N ASN A 70 6.05 15.18 13.60
CA ASN A 70 6.22 16.23 12.60
C ASN A 70 6.64 15.66 11.24
N LEU A 71 5.97 16.11 10.18
CA LEU A 71 6.33 15.89 8.77
C LEU A 71 6.97 17.18 8.21
N ARG A 72 8.09 17.07 7.50
CA ARG A 72 8.70 18.26 6.86
C ARG A 72 7.98 18.63 5.56
N PRO A 73 7.88 19.92 5.22
CA PRO A 73 7.29 20.39 3.96
C PRO A 73 8.02 19.89 2.71
N THR A 74 9.28 19.48 2.84
CA THR A 74 10.07 18.83 1.78
C THR A 74 9.63 17.40 1.52
N ASP A 75 9.14 16.71 2.55
CA ASP A 75 8.78 15.30 2.48
C ASP A 75 7.36 15.11 1.89
N LEU A 76 6.54 16.17 1.89
CA LEU A 76 5.16 16.15 1.42
C LEU A 76 5.03 15.72 -0.06
N ALA A 77 5.95 16.16 -0.93
CA ALA A 77 5.88 15.84 -2.36
C ALA A 77 6.00 14.33 -2.61
N ALA A 78 6.95 13.67 -1.94
CA ALA A 78 7.13 12.23 -2.04
C ALA A 78 5.95 11.47 -1.44
N LEU A 79 5.42 11.93 -0.30
CA LEU A 79 4.23 11.36 0.32
C LEU A 79 3.00 11.46 -0.61
N ALA A 80 2.75 12.63 -1.18
CA ALA A 80 1.65 12.85 -2.12
C ALA A 80 1.75 11.90 -3.32
N ARG A 81 2.94 11.82 -3.94
CA ARG A 81 3.14 10.96 -5.12
C ARG A 81 2.93 9.48 -4.82
N LYS A 82 3.41 9.00 -3.68
CA LYS A 82 3.19 7.62 -3.24
C LYS A 82 1.72 7.34 -2.93
N SER A 83 1.02 8.33 -2.38
CA SER A 83 -0.41 8.23 -2.07
C SER A 83 -1.27 8.12 -3.33
N GLU A 84 -0.98 8.94 -4.34
CA GLU A 84 -1.62 8.86 -5.67
C GLU A 84 -1.39 7.48 -6.32
N LEU A 85 -0.13 6.98 -6.30
CA LEU A 85 0.17 5.67 -6.85
C LEU A 85 -0.59 4.55 -6.13
N ALA A 86 -0.69 4.61 -4.80
CA ALA A 86 -1.47 3.66 -4.01
C ALA A 86 -2.96 3.72 -4.35
N PHE A 87 -3.51 4.92 -4.59
CA PHE A 87 -4.88 5.10 -5.05
C PHE A 87 -5.09 4.49 -6.43
N ASP A 88 -4.22 4.78 -7.41
CA ASP A 88 -4.29 4.22 -8.75
C ASP A 88 -4.22 2.68 -8.74
N MET A 89 -3.35 2.12 -7.91
CA MET A 89 -3.24 0.67 -7.71
C MET A 89 -4.54 0.09 -7.14
N ALA A 90 -5.10 0.71 -6.10
CA ALA A 90 -6.35 0.27 -5.48
C ALA A 90 -7.54 0.39 -6.43
N PHE A 91 -7.61 1.47 -7.19
CA PHE A 91 -8.65 1.72 -8.18
C PHE A 91 -8.61 0.67 -9.29
N ARG A 92 -7.43 0.42 -9.87
CA ARG A 92 -7.24 -0.65 -10.86
C ARG A 92 -7.63 -2.00 -10.28
N HIS A 93 -7.20 -2.32 -9.08
CA HIS A 93 -7.52 -3.58 -8.43
C HIS A 93 -9.04 -3.80 -8.32
N ARG A 94 -9.77 -2.83 -7.76
CA ARG A 94 -11.25 -2.92 -7.66
C ARG A 94 -11.91 -2.98 -9.03
N TYR A 95 -11.48 -2.15 -9.97
CA TYR A 95 -12.05 -2.11 -11.31
C TYR A 95 -11.86 -3.45 -12.05
N PHE A 96 -10.66 -4.05 -11.97
CA PHE A 96 -10.39 -5.36 -12.57
C PHE A 96 -11.12 -6.50 -11.86
N GLN A 97 -11.31 -6.43 -10.53
CA GLN A 97 -12.15 -7.40 -9.82
C GLN A 97 -13.62 -7.34 -10.28
N HIS A 98 -14.18 -6.13 -10.45
CA HIS A 98 -15.53 -5.97 -10.98
C HIS A 98 -15.65 -6.43 -12.44
N PHE A 99 -14.64 -6.14 -13.27
CA PHE A 99 -14.60 -6.63 -14.65
C PHE A 99 -14.51 -8.17 -14.72
N ARG A 100 -13.71 -8.79 -13.85
CA ARG A 100 -13.65 -10.26 -13.72
C ARG A 100 -15.00 -10.83 -13.29
N ALA A 101 -15.63 -10.28 -12.25
CA ALA A 101 -16.94 -10.74 -11.80
C ALA A 101 -18.01 -10.59 -12.89
N PHE A 102 -18.01 -9.46 -13.61
CA PHE A 102 -18.89 -9.24 -14.76
C PHE A 102 -18.61 -10.24 -15.88
N HIS A 103 -17.34 -10.50 -16.20
CA HIS A 103 -16.96 -11.50 -17.20
C HIS A 103 -17.43 -12.90 -16.78
N THR A 104 -17.26 -13.29 -15.52
CA THR A 104 -17.75 -14.57 -15.00
C THR A 104 -19.26 -14.69 -15.13
N VAL A 105 -20.02 -13.66 -14.75
CA VAL A 105 -21.49 -13.64 -14.89
C VAL A 105 -21.90 -13.67 -16.36
N TYR A 106 -21.22 -12.92 -17.23
CA TYR A 106 -21.47 -12.91 -18.67
C TYR A 106 -21.21 -14.29 -19.29
N GLN A 107 -20.13 -14.97 -18.91
CA GLN A 107 -19.85 -16.34 -19.34
C GLN A 107 -20.93 -17.33 -18.86
N VAL A 108 -21.46 -17.17 -17.65
CA VAL A 108 -22.60 -17.96 -17.16
C VAL A 108 -23.86 -17.69 -18.00
N ILE A 109 -24.15 -16.43 -18.32
CA ILE A 109 -25.30 -16.05 -19.16
C ILE A 109 -25.17 -16.63 -20.57
N LEU A 110 -23.98 -16.58 -21.17
CA LEU A 110 -23.71 -17.20 -22.47
C LEU A 110 -23.95 -18.71 -22.42
N LYS A 111 -23.44 -19.40 -21.39
CA LYS A 111 -23.70 -20.84 -21.19
C LYS A 111 -25.19 -21.17 -21.00
N ILE A 112 -25.94 -20.30 -20.32
CA ILE A 112 -27.41 -20.44 -20.17
C ILE A 112 -28.10 -20.27 -21.53
N LYS A 113 -27.70 -19.26 -22.33
CA LYS A 113 -28.24 -19.04 -23.68
C LYS A 113 -27.93 -20.20 -24.62
N GLU A 114 -26.73 -20.76 -24.58
CA GLU A 114 -26.33 -21.95 -25.33
C GLU A 114 -27.16 -23.19 -24.93
N LYS A 115 -27.49 -23.34 -23.63
CA LYS A 115 -28.41 -24.40 -23.15
C LYS A 115 -29.85 -24.23 -23.61
N ILE A 116 -30.32 -22.99 -23.77
CA ILE A 116 -31.69 -22.68 -24.23
C ILE A 116 -31.79 -22.83 -25.76
N SER A 117 -30.71 -22.62 -26.52
CA SER A 117 -30.71 -22.71 -27.99
C SER A 117 -30.57 -24.12 -28.57
N GLY A 118 -30.76 -25.17 -27.77
CA GLY A 118 -31.10 -26.50 -28.29
C GLY A 118 -30.07 -27.14 -29.23
N THR A 119 -28.89 -27.49 -28.71
CA THR A 119 -28.12 -28.62 -29.25
C THR A 119 -27.67 -29.49 -28.08
N GLY A 120 -28.46 -30.53 -27.80
CA GLY A 120 -28.15 -31.50 -26.76
C GLY A 120 -26.96 -32.37 -27.16
N GLN A 121 -25.76 -31.97 -26.71
CA GLN A 121 -24.67 -32.91 -26.44
C GLN A 121 -24.32 -32.80 -24.96
N LYS A 122 -24.31 -33.94 -24.26
CA LYS A 122 -23.99 -34.01 -22.82
C LYS A 122 -22.59 -33.40 -22.59
N GLU A 123 -22.54 -32.26 -21.90
CA GLU A 123 -21.29 -31.69 -21.40
C GLU A 123 -20.59 -32.71 -20.47
N PRO A 124 -19.28 -32.95 -20.60
CA PRO A 124 -18.51 -33.63 -19.58
C PRO A 124 -18.47 -32.77 -18.31
N SER A 125 -18.54 -33.41 -17.15
CA SER A 125 -18.44 -32.72 -15.87
C SER A 125 -17.04 -32.10 -15.71
N ALA A 126 -16.90 -31.06 -14.87
CA ALA A 126 -15.58 -30.49 -14.53
C ALA A 126 -14.61 -31.55 -13.95
N GLN A 127 -15.14 -32.66 -13.44
CA GLN A 127 -14.39 -33.82 -12.98
C GLN A 127 -13.70 -34.57 -14.14
N ASP A 128 -14.34 -34.63 -15.32
CA ASP A 128 -13.84 -35.33 -16.50
C ASP A 128 -12.65 -34.57 -17.11
N CYS A 129 -12.71 -33.23 -17.16
CA CYS A 129 -11.55 -32.43 -17.59
C CYS A 129 -10.36 -32.60 -16.64
N LYS A 130 -10.57 -32.58 -15.32
CA LYS A 130 -9.49 -32.79 -14.34
C LYS A 130 -8.86 -34.18 -14.43
N ALA A 131 -9.65 -35.22 -14.72
CA ALA A 131 -9.14 -36.57 -14.87
C ALA A 131 -8.20 -36.72 -16.07
N ALA A 132 -8.46 -36.03 -17.20
CA ALA A 132 -7.61 -36.05 -18.40
C ALA A 132 -6.18 -35.50 -18.17
N PHE A 133 -6.00 -34.64 -17.16
CA PHE A 133 -4.72 -34.02 -16.77
C PHE A 133 -4.17 -34.52 -15.42
N SER A 134 -4.71 -35.60 -14.87
CA SER A 134 -4.40 -36.04 -13.50
C SER A 134 -3.16 -36.93 -13.35
N HIS A 135 -2.72 -37.59 -14.44
CA HIS A 135 -1.66 -38.59 -14.39
C HIS A 135 -0.69 -38.44 -15.56
N THR A 136 0.61 -38.47 -15.26
CA THR A 136 1.67 -38.33 -16.27
C THR A 136 2.27 -39.68 -16.66
N PHE A 137 2.71 -39.81 -17.92
CA PHE A 137 3.55 -40.94 -18.31
C PHE A 137 4.91 -40.86 -17.59
N SER A 138 5.36 -41.95 -16.98
CA SER A 138 6.67 -42.01 -16.31
C SER A 138 7.80 -42.50 -17.24
N TRP A 139 7.46 -42.95 -18.46
CA TRP A 139 8.37 -43.61 -19.39
C TRP A 139 8.02 -43.30 -20.85
N GLY A 140 8.97 -43.57 -21.75
CA GLY A 140 8.80 -43.39 -23.19
C GLY A 140 8.78 -41.93 -23.67
N LYS A 141 8.33 -41.72 -24.92
CA LYS A 141 8.31 -40.43 -25.63
C LYS A 141 7.49 -39.33 -24.92
N TYR A 142 6.49 -39.72 -24.12
CA TYR A 142 5.59 -38.79 -23.44
C TYR A 142 5.92 -38.60 -21.96
N ARG A 143 7.12 -39.01 -21.51
CA ARG A 143 7.53 -38.89 -20.11
C ARG A 143 7.31 -37.48 -19.57
N GLY A 144 6.63 -37.37 -18.43
CA GLY A 144 6.30 -36.12 -17.76
C GLY A 144 5.03 -35.43 -18.27
N LYS A 145 4.40 -35.93 -19.34
CA LYS A 145 3.18 -35.34 -19.92
C LYS A 145 1.94 -36.14 -19.52
N THR A 146 0.80 -35.47 -19.43
CA THR A 146 -0.50 -36.12 -19.24
C THR A 146 -1.13 -36.54 -20.57
N PRO A 147 -2.10 -37.48 -20.59
CA PRO A 147 -2.84 -37.81 -21.80
C PRO A 147 -3.52 -36.59 -22.47
N GLY A 148 -4.02 -35.64 -21.66
CA GLY A 148 -4.55 -34.37 -22.16
C GLY A 148 -3.49 -33.51 -22.85
N ASP A 149 -2.30 -33.37 -22.25
CA ASP A 149 -1.18 -32.62 -22.87
C ASP A 149 -0.75 -33.24 -24.19
N VAL A 150 -0.67 -34.57 -24.27
CA VAL A 150 -0.25 -35.27 -25.48
C VAL A 150 -1.20 -34.99 -26.66
N LEU A 151 -2.51 -34.96 -26.39
CA LEU A 151 -3.53 -34.71 -27.42
C LEU A 151 -3.58 -33.24 -27.87
N LEU A 152 -3.22 -32.30 -26.99
CA LEU A 152 -3.19 -30.87 -27.33
C LEU A 152 -1.89 -30.43 -28.00
N GLU A 153 -0.76 -31.05 -27.65
CA GLU A 153 0.57 -30.59 -28.08
C GLU A 153 1.10 -31.31 -29.33
N TYR A 154 0.59 -32.50 -29.66
CA TYR A 154 1.09 -33.29 -30.79
C TYR A 154 0.00 -33.56 -31.82
N GLU A 155 0.28 -33.23 -33.08
CA GLU A 155 -0.57 -33.59 -34.22
C GLU A 155 -0.66 -35.10 -34.40
N ASN A 156 -1.83 -35.61 -34.80
CA ASN A 156 -2.08 -37.03 -35.05
C ASN A 156 -1.72 -37.98 -33.88
N SER A 157 -1.77 -37.48 -32.65
CA SER A 157 -1.34 -38.22 -31.45
C SER A 157 -2.38 -39.21 -30.89
N LEU A 158 -3.65 -39.07 -31.27
CA LEU A 158 -4.74 -39.93 -30.78
C LEU A 158 -4.53 -41.44 -31.08
N PRO A 159 -4.16 -41.87 -32.31
CA PRO A 159 -3.87 -43.27 -32.59
C PRO A 159 -2.67 -43.83 -31.80
N GLU A 160 -1.61 -43.03 -31.63
CA GLU A 160 -0.41 -43.41 -30.86
C GLU A 160 -0.72 -43.56 -29.37
N LEU A 161 -1.56 -42.67 -28.83
CA LEU A 161 -2.05 -42.72 -27.45
C LEU A 161 -2.93 -43.95 -27.20
N MET A 162 -3.81 -44.31 -28.14
CA MET A 162 -4.64 -45.52 -28.05
C MET A 162 -3.80 -46.81 -28.14
N ARG A 163 -2.72 -46.82 -28.93
CA ARG A 163 -1.77 -47.94 -28.93
C ARG A 163 -1.08 -48.09 -27.57
N THR A 164 -0.73 -46.97 -26.95
CA THR A 164 -0.14 -46.94 -25.60
C THR A 164 -1.12 -47.46 -24.56
N LYS A 165 -2.40 -47.07 -24.63
CA LYS A 165 -3.48 -47.64 -23.80
C LYS A 165 -3.55 -49.16 -23.91
N ASN A 166 -3.52 -49.71 -25.12
CA ASN A 166 -3.61 -51.16 -25.33
C ASN A 166 -2.44 -51.92 -24.71
N LEU A 167 -1.22 -51.35 -24.69
CA LEU A 167 -0.08 -51.93 -23.99
C LEU A 167 -0.25 -51.88 -22.46
N LEU A 168 -0.78 -50.77 -21.93
CA LEU A 168 -1.06 -50.64 -20.49
C LEU A 168 -2.13 -51.64 -20.03
N VAL A 169 -3.17 -51.86 -20.84
CA VAL A 169 -4.24 -52.84 -20.57
C VAL A 169 -3.67 -54.26 -20.53
N LYS A 170 -2.82 -54.64 -21.49
CA LYS A 170 -2.18 -55.98 -21.52
C LYS A 170 -1.32 -56.27 -20.29
N ASN A 171 -0.76 -55.23 -19.68
CA ASN A 171 0.15 -55.33 -18.54
C ASN A 171 -0.51 -54.90 -17.22
N VAL A 172 -1.83 -54.73 -17.18
CA VAL A 172 -2.54 -54.17 -16.01
C VAL A 172 -2.52 -55.10 -14.81
N ASP A 173 -2.54 -56.42 -15.05
CA ASP A 173 -2.53 -57.43 -13.98
C ASP A 173 -1.16 -57.49 -13.30
N GLN A 174 -0.08 -57.29 -14.08
CA GLN A 174 1.29 -57.21 -13.58
C GLN A 174 1.59 -55.86 -12.93
N TYR A 175 1.00 -54.77 -13.42
CA TYR A 175 1.18 -53.41 -12.91
C TYR A 175 -0.16 -52.71 -12.66
N PRO A 176 -0.79 -52.94 -11.49
CA PRO A 176 -2.13 -52.42 -11.19
C PRO A 176 -2.27 -50.89 -11.27
N ASN A 177 -1.18 -50.16 -11.05
CA ASN A 177 -1.14 -48.70 -11.17
C ASN A 177 -1.43 -48.19 -12.60
N ASN A 178 -1.30 -49.04 -13.63
CA ASN A 178 -1.66 -48.71 -15.01
C ASN A 178 -3.15 -48.36 -15.15
N ARG A 179 -4.03 -48.86 -14.27
CA ARG A 179 -5.48 -48.55 -14.29
C ARG A 179 -5.76 -47.05 -14.28
N LYS A 180 -4.99 -46.30 -13.48
CA LYS A 180 -5.16 -44.84 -13.35
C LYS A 180 -4.83 -44.10 -14.64
N LEU A 181 -3.75 -44.50 -15.31
CA LEU A 181 -3.32 -43.90 -16.56
C LEU A 181 -4.23 -44.32 -17.73
N ILE A 182 -4.73 -45.57 -17.73
CA ILE A 182 -5.73 -46.04 -18.70
C ILE A 182 -7.02 -45.20 -18.60
N ALA A 183 -7.51 -44.97 -17.38
CA ALA A 183 -8.70 -44.14 -17.16
C ALA A 183 -8.47 -42.69 -17.63
N ALA A 184 -7.31 -42.10 -17.31
CA ALA A 184 -6.97 -40.75 -17.78
C ALA A 184 -6.88 -40.66 -19.32
N ILE A 185 -6.35 -41.70 -20.00
CA ILE A 185 -6.33 -41.77 -21.47
C ILE A 185 -7.74 -41.84 -22.04
N ASP A 186 -8.63 -42.64 -21.46
CA ASP A 186 -10.01 -42.76 -21.93
C ASP A 186 -10.78 -41.45 -21.82
N THR A 187 -10.65 -40.77 -20.68
CA THR A 187 -11.27 -39.47 -20.48
C THR A 187 -10.71 -38.43 -21.46
N ALA A 188 -9.38 -38.36 -21.62
CA ALA A 188 -8.75 -37.42 -22.54
C ALA A 188 -9.15 -37.67 -24.02
N ALA A 189 -9.14 -38.94 -24.46
CA ALA A 189 -9.53 -39.31 -25.81
C ALA A 189 -11.01 -39.00 -26.10
N THR A 190 -11.88 -39.17 -25.11
CA THR A 190 -13.31 -38.86 -25.22
C THR A 190 -13.54 -37.35 -25.33
N ALA A 191 -12.90 -36.56 -24.46
CA ALA A 191 -12.96 -35.10 -24.52
C ALA A 191 -12.37 -34.55 -25.83
N PHE A 192 -11.28 -35.14 -26.33
CA PHE A 192 -10.65 -34.72 -27.58
C PHE A 192 -11.53 -34.99 -28.80
N LYS A 193 -12.13 -36.19 -28.91
CA LYS A 193 -13.06 -36.53 -30.00
C LYS A 193 -14.30 -35.64 -30.01
N ASN A 194 -14.75 -35.23 -28.82
CA ASN A 194 -15.90 -34.36 -28.66
C ASN A 194 -15.56 -32.86 -28.81
N GLY A 195 -14.29 -32.50 -29.07
CA GLY A 195 -13.85 -31.11 -29.19
C GLY A 195 -13.88 -30.32 -27.87
N THR A 196 -14.01 -31.00 -26.74
CA THR A 196 -14.17 -30.38 -25.41
C THR A 196 -12.90 -30.41 -24.56
N LEU A 197 -11.82 -31.04 -25.04
CA LEU A 197 -10.54 -31.08 -24.33
C LEU A 197 -9.93 -29.67 -24.26
N LYS A 198 -9.94 -29.08 -23.07
CA LYS A 198 -9.29 -27.81 -22.77
C LYS A 198 -8.40 -27.98 -21.56
N LYS A 199 -7.15 -27.58 -21.66
CA LYS A 199 -6.27 -27.42 -20.51
C LYS A 199 -6.83 -26.24 -19.73
N GLU A 200 -7.24 -26.45 -18.48
CA GLU A 200 -7.44 -25.32 -17.58
C GLU A 200 -6.07 -24.64 -17.47
N ASP A 201 -5.96 -23.43 -18.01
CA ASP A 201 -4.77 -22.60 -17.84
C ASP A 201 -4.63 -22.30 -16.35
N ASN A 202 -3.94 -23.19 -15.66
CA ASN A 202 -3.31 -22.91 -14.37
C ASN A 202 -2.05 -22.04 -14.59
N THR A 203 -2.09 -21.11 -15.54
CA THR A 203 -1.42 -19.82 -15.36
C THR A 203 -2.23 -18.99 -14.38
N ALA A 204 -2.37 -19.54 -13.17
CA ALA A 204 -2.45 -18.74 -11.98
C ALA A 204 -1.10 -18.02 -11.83
N ASP A 205 -0.85 -17.02 -12.68
CA ASP A 205 -0.39 -15.73 -12.17
C ASP A 205 -1.57 -15.14 -11.38
N VAL A 206 -1.91 -15.83 -10.29
CA VAL A 206 -2.40 -15.17 -9.10
C VAL A 206 -1.11 -14.54 -8.58
N PRO A 207 -0.86 -13.23 -8.77
CA PRO A 207 0.05 -12.60 -7.82
C PRO A 207 -0.56 -12.96 -6.48
N GLU A 208 0.17 -13.70 -5.64
CA GLU A 208 -0.26 -13.93 -4.27
C GLU A 208 -0.81 -12.59 -3.77
N GLU A 209 -2.10 -12.55 -3.44
CA GLU A 209 -2.71 -11.52 -2.60
C GLU A 209 -2.06 -11.64 -1.22
N THR A 210 -0.76 -11.37 -1.19
CA THR A 210 -0.07 -10.99 0.00
C THR A 210 -0.73 -9.66 0.35
N ASN A 211 -1.49 -9.66 1.43
CA ASN A 211 -1.89 -8.45 2.15
C ASN A 211 -0.64 -7.57 2.30
N ARG A 212 -0.46 -6.62 1.38
CA ARG A 212 0.75 -5.82 1.29
C ARG A 212 0.46 -4.50 1.97
N ASP A 213 1.08 -4.33 3.14
CA ASP A 213 1.35 -3.01 3.69
C ASP A 213 2.32 -2.31 2.72
N ILE A 214 1.84 -1.29 2.00
CA ILE A 214 2.70 -0.41 1.19
C ILE A 214 3.08 0.80 2.05
N LEU A 215 4.38 1.02 2.19
CA LEU A 215 4.90 2.14 2.97
C LEU A 215 4.85 3.45 2.18
N LEU A 216 3.99 4.37 2.60
CA LEU A 216 3.87 5.70 2.00
C LEU A 216 4.89 6.67 2.60
N TYR A 217 5.08 6.60 3.92
CA TYR A 217 6.10 7.38 4.63
C TYR A 217 6.64 6.62 5.83
N GLU A 218 7.95 6.70 6.04
CA GLU A 218 8.59 6.27 7.27
C GLU A 218 9.57 7.35 7.71
N GLY A 219 9.22 8.01 8.80
CA GLY A 219 10.13 8.91 9.48
C GLY A 219 11.17 8.11 10.27
N ILE A 220 12.34 8.72 10.46
CA ILE A 220 13.29 8.30 11.49
C ILE A 220 12.81 8.76 12.87
N TRP A 221 13.27 8.10 13.93
CA TRP A 221 13.06 8.57 15.29
C TRP A 221 13.67 9.96 15.45
N LYS A 222 12.90 10.88 16.04
CA LYS A 222 13.34 12.25 16.37
C LYS A 222 13.03 12.53 17.82
N ASN A 223 13.94 13.19 18.53
CA ASN A 223 13.72 13.63 19.88
C ASN A 223 13.02 14.99 19.91
N LYS A 224 12.15 15.20 20.91
CA LYS A 224 11.61 16.50 21.26
C LYS A 224 12.59 17.20 22.21
N THR A 225 12.75 18.51 22.03
CA THR A 225 13.72 19.32 22.77
C THR A 225 13.07 20.24 23.81
N GLY A 226 11.76 20.08 24.05
CA GLY A 226 11.05 20.84 25.08
C GLY A 226 11.55 20.51 26.49
N LYS A 227 11.42 21.46 27.42
CA LYS A 227 11.85 21.27 28.83
C LYS A 227 11.25 20.02 29.47
N ASN A 228 10.00 19.69 29.15
CA ASN A 228 9.28 18.52 29.69
C ASN A 228 9.54 17.21 28.93
N ASP A 229 10.27 17.26 27.82
CA ASP A 229 10.60 16.10 27.00
C ASP A 229 11.93 15.45 27.42
N LYS A 230 12.61 16.02 28.41
CA LYS A 230 13.82 15.48 29.02
C LYS A 230 13.50 14.89 30.38
N LYS A 231 13.92 13.66 30.64
CA LYS A 231 13.77 13.00 31.95
C LYS A 231 15.02 12.18 32.29
N GLU A 232 15.15 11.85 33.56
CA GLU A 232 16.06 10.82 34.03
C GLU A 232 15.26 9.55 34.29
N MET A 233 15.71 8.42 33.74
CA MET A 233 15.11 7.10 33.97
C MET A 233 16.23 6.07 34.07
N ASP A 234 16.18 5.24 35.12
CA ASP A 234 17.14 4.14 35.31
C ASP A 234 18.61 4.62 35.26
N GLY A 235 18.88 5.82 35.79
CA GLY A 235 20.21 6.46 35.81
C GLY A 235 20.68 7.05 34.48
N LEU A 236 19.82 7.08 33.45
CA LEU A 236 20.12 7.60 32.13
C LEU A 236 19.27 8.82 31.79
N GLU A 237 19.90 9.79 31.11
CA GLU A 237 19.21 10.92 30.49
C GLU A 237 18.47 10.45 29.24
N VAL A 238 17.14 10.54 29.28
CA VAL A 238 16.24 10.11 28.20
C VAL A 238 15.44 11.28 27.65
N TYR A 239 15.18 11.23 26.35
CA TYR A 239 14.36 12.21 25.65
C TYR A 239 13.09 11.55 25.13
N ARG A 240 11.98 12.29 25.13
CA ARG A 240 10.77 11.85 24.44
C ARG A 240 11.04 11.90 22.95
N CYS A 241 11.03 10.73 22.33
CA CYS A 241 11.19 10.57 20.89
C CYS A 241 9.85 10.19 20.25
N TYR A 242 9.72 10.51 18.97
CA TYR A 242 8.58 10.11 18.17
C TYR A 242 9.02 9.58 16.80
N LYS A 243 8.14 8.78 16.19
CA LYS A 243 8.24 8.30 14.82
C LYS A 243 6.87 8.40 14.15
N LEU A 244 6.85 8.87 12.90
CA LEU A 244 5.66 8.91 12.06
C LEU A 244 5.80 7.86 10.97
N THR A 245 4.78 7.02 10.82
CA THR A 245 4.69 6.03 9.77
C THR A 245 3.32 6.12 9.11
N ILE A 246 3.28 6.11 7.78
CA ILE A 246 2.05 6.16 6.99
C ILE A 246 2.07 5.00 6.02
N LYS A 247 1.02 4.19 6.05
CA LYS A 247 0.90 2.96 5.26
C LYS A 247 -0.41 2.93 4.49
N TYR A 248 -0.37 2.34 3.30
CA TYR A 248 -1.54 1.81 2.63
C TYR A 248 -1.64 0.32 2.94
N GLN A 249 -2.83 -0.14 3.32
CA GLN A 249 -3.10 -1.50 3.76
C GLN A 249 -4.20 -2.08 2.88
N SER A 250 -3.81 -2.88 1.89
CA SER A 250 -4.72 -3.35 0.83
C SER A 250 -5.91 -4.18 1.33
N PHE A 251 -5.78 -4.79 2.51
CA PHE A 251 -6.83 -5.60 3.14
C PHE A 251 -7.91 -4.78 3.86
N MET A 252 -7.70 -3.47 4.04
CA MET A 252 -8.65 -2.60 4.72
C MET A 252 -9.49 -1.86 3.68
N ASP A 253 -10.65 -2.40 3.33
CA ASP A 253 -11.47 -1.86 2.25
C ASP A 253 -11.94 -0.42 2.47
N ARG A 254 -12.46 -0.12 3.67
CA ARG A 254 -13.07 1.20 3.92
C ARG A 254 -12.07 2.28 4.28
N PHE A 255 -11.04 1.94 5.05
CA PHE A 255 -10.08 2.91 5.58
C PHE A 255 -8.65 2.47 5.29
N PRO A 256 -8.23 2.35 4.02
CA PRO A 256 -6.99 1.69 3.63
C PRO A 256 -5.71 2.44 4.03
N ILE A 257 -5.78 3.74 4.31
CA ILE A 257 -4.61 4.53 4.69
C ILE A 257 -4.53 4.62 6.21
N THR A 258 -3.41 4.23 6.81
CA THR A 258 -3.21 4.33 8.26
C THR A 258 -2.03 5.23 8.57
N VAL A 259 -2.28 6.28 9.35
CA VAL A 259 -1.27 7.09 10.02
C VAL A 259 -0.98 6.49 11.39
N ILE A 260 0.30 6.24 11.67
CA ILE A 260 0.80 5.65 12.91
C ILE A 260 1.77 6.64 13.53
N ILE A 261 1.52 7.04 14.77
CA ILE A 261 2.45 7.85 15.56
C ILE A 261 2.89 7.02 16.76
N GLU A 262 4.19 6.80 16.82
CA GLU A 262 4.86 6.08 17.89
C GLU A 262 5.62 7.09 18.73
N ASN A 263 5.56 6.96 20.06
CA ASN A 263 6.41 7.72 20.97
C ASN A 263 6.93 6.84 22.10
N CYS A 264 8.12 7.17 22.60
CA CYS A 264 8.69 6.56 23.79
C CYS A 264 9.84 7.44 24.32
N PHE A 265 10.28 7.20 25.54
CA PHE A 265 11.53 7.77 26.04
C PHE A 265 12.71 6.93 25.55
N ILE A 266 13.70 7.57 24.93
CA ILE A 266 14.90 6.93 24.40
C ILE A 266 16.15 7.67 24.89
N PRO A 267 17.20 6.96 25.35
CA PRO A 267 18.49 7.56 25.64
C PRO A 267 19.09 8.22 24.40
N VAL A 268 19.71 9.39 24.59
CA VAL A 268 20.37 10.13 23.52
C VAL A 268 21.83 10.36 23.89
N LYS A 269 22.75 9.91 23.04
CA LYS A 269 24.18 10.20 23.21
C LYS A 269 24.53 11.47 22.45
N LYS A 270 25.02 12.48 23.17
CA LYS A 270 25.60 13.68 22.55
C LYS A 270 27.01 13.35 22.06
N GLN A 271 27.30 13.68 20.81
CA GLN A 271 28.62 13.63 20.22
C GLN A 271 29.37 14.95 20.48
N GLU A 272 30.70 14.94 20.33
CA GLU A 272 31.56 16.10 20.57
C GLU A 272 31.22 17.30 19.67
N ASP A 273 30.67 17.04 18.48
CA ASP A 273 30.20 18.04 17.51
C ASP A 273 28.79 18.60 17.82
N GLY A 274 28.20 18.20 18.94
CA GLY A 274 26.84 18.58 19.34
C GLY A 274 25.72 17.76 18.69
N ARG A 275 26.03 16.83 17.77
CA ARG A 275 25.02 15.92 17.21
C ARG A 275 24.49 14.96 18.27
N GLN A 276 23.24 14.59 18.11
CA GLN A 276 22.54 13.71 19.03
C GLN A 276 22.25 12.38 18.33
N ASN A 277 22.76 11.29 18.90
CA ASN A 277 22.46 9.94 18.42
C ASN A 277 21.38 9.31 19.31
N ILE A 278 20.24 8.96 18.72
CA ILE A 278 19.12 8.34 19.43
C ILE A 278 19.36 6.83 19.49
N LEU A 279 19.52 6.30 20.71
CA LEU A 279 19.83 4.90 20.93
C LEU A 279 18.55 4.06 20.96
N THR A 280 17.91 3.88 19.81
CA THR A 280 16.60 3.21 19.68
C THR A 280 16.56 1.80 20.26
N SER A 281 17.68 1.06 20.24
CA SER A 281 17.81 -0.26 20.87
C SER A 281 17.68 -0.22 22.39
N GLN A 282 17.91 0.94 23.01
CA GLN A 282 17.79 1.19 24.45
C GLN A 282 16.49 1.94 24.79
N ALA A 283 15.50 1.95 23.88
CA ALA A 283 14.22 2.57 24.14
C ALA A 283 13.57 2.00 25.40
N VAL A 284 13.03 2.90 26.24
CA VAL A 284 12.38 2.53 27.50
C VAL A 284 11.00 1.97 27.17
N GLN A 285 10.91 0.66 26.91
CA GLN A 285 9.73 -0.02 26.37
C GLN A 285 8.45 0.21 27.19
N LYS A 286 8.56 0.32 28.52
CA LYS A 286 7.43 0.66 29.42
C LYS A 286 6.74 1.99 29.10
N THR A 287 7.41 2.89 28.37
CA THR A 287 6.89 4.21 27.98
C THR A 287 6.37 4.25 26.54
N TYR A 288 6.37 3.11 25.83
CA TYR A 288 5.98 3.04 24.45
C TYR A 288 4.48 3.29 24.27
N VAL A 289 4.13 4.22 23.38
CA VAL A 289 2.77 4.48 22.95
C VAL A 289 2.74 4.47 21.43
N SER A 290 1.81 3.71 20.85
CA SER A 290 1.54 3.68 19.42
C SER A 290 0.07 3.98 19.19
N MET A 291 -0.24 5.12 18.58
CA MET A 291 -1.61 5.46 18.15
C MET A 291 -1.73 5.35 16.64
N LYS A 292 -2.92 4.94 16.19
CA LYS A 292 -3.23 4.73 14.78
C LYS A 292 -4.54 5.40 14.43
N HIS A 293 -4.60 6.06 13.27
CA HIS A 293 -5.83 6.59 12.72
C HIS A 293 -5.87 6.27 11.23
N SER A 294 -7.01 5.75 10.79
CA SER A 294 -7.17 5.25 9.43
C SER A 294 -8.15 6.11 8.64
N PHE A 295 -7.91 6.27 7.35
CA PHE A 295 -8.62 7.17 6.45
C PHE A 295 -9.12 6.43 5.22
N THR A 296 -10.24 6.86 4.66
CA THR A 296 -10.58 6.53 3.27
C THR A 296 -9.54 7.15 2.34
N PHE A 297 -9.55 6.75 1.08
CA PHE A 297 -8.66 7.38 0.11
C PHE A 297 -8.99 8.86 -0.12
N GLU A 298 -10.28 9.18 -0.18
CA GLU A 298 -10.79 10.53 -0.41
C GLU A 298 -10.40 11.46 0.75
N GLU A 299 -10.61 11.01 2.00
CA GLU A 299 -10.15 11.74 3.19
C GLU A 299 -8.63 11.99 3.15
N TRP A 300 -7.86 10.98 2.73
CA TRP A 300 -6.41 11.10 2.68
C TRP A 300 -5.92 12.05 1.58
N LEU A 301 -6.53 12.01 0.40
CA LEU A 301 -6.20 12.92 -0.70
C LEU A 301 -6.54 14.38 -0.32
N ASP A 302 -7.69 14.60 0.32
CA ASP A 302 -8.08 15.91 0.85
C ASP A 302 -7.09 16.43 1.90
N ILE A 303 -6.62 15.55 2.80
CA ILE A 303 -5.54 15.87 3.75
C ILE A 303 -4.27 16.33 3.04
N ILE A 304 -3.85 15.59 1.99
CA ILE A 304 -2.65 15.93 1.21
C ILE A 304 -2.81 17.29 0.52
N ASP A 305 -3.96 17.54 -0.09
CA ASP A 305 -4.22 18.79 -0.80
C ASP A 305 -4.36 19.98 0.15
N THR A 306 -4.96 19.79 1.33
CA THR A 306 -5.00 20.80 2.40
C THR A 306 -3.59 21.18 2.84
N MET A 307 -2.71 20.19 3.03
CA MET A 307 -1.30 20.47 3.34
C MET A 307 -0.60 21.24 2.22
N LYS A 308 -0.78 20.84 0.95
CA LYS A 308 -0.20 21.55 -0.21
C LYS A 308 -0.67 23.01 -0.26
N GLN A 309 -1.97 23.24 -0.11
CA GLN A 309 -2.58 24.57 -0.10
C GLN A 309 -2.02 25.44 1.03
N ALA A 310 -1.94 24.92 2.25
CA ALA A 310 -1.38 25.65 3.39
C ALA A 310 0.06 26.12 3.13
N LYS A 311 0.90 25.25 2.55
CA LYS A 311 2.29 25.61 2.17
C LYS A 311 2.32 26.67 1.08
N GLN A 312 1.50 26.53 0.05
CA GLN A 312 1.44 27.49 -1.05
C GLN A 312 0.99 28.87 -0.56
N LEU A 313 -0.05 28.94 0.27
CA LEU A 313 -0.55 30.19 0.86
C LEU A 313 0.52 30.87 1.71
N PHE A 314 1.25 30.11 2.54
CA PHE A 314 2.36 30.65 3.32
C PHE A 314 3.46 31.22 2.42
N CYS A 315 3.90 30.47 1.40
CA CYS A 315 4.90 30.95 0.46
C CYS A 315 4.44 32.22 -0.26
N ASN A 316 3.19 32.26 -0.73
CA ASN A 316 2.63 33.43 -1.42
C ASN A 316 2.57 34.67 -0.52
N MET A 317 2.28 34.48 0.78
CA MET A 317 2.24 35.56 1.77
C MET A 317 3.64 36.15 2.04
N VAL A 318 4.67 35.30 2.10
CA VAL A 318 6.04 35.70 2.47
C VAL A 318 6.86 36.15 1.25
N TYR A 319 6.56 35.62 0.06
CA TYR A 319 7.35 35.83 -1.17
C TYR A 319 7.58 37.30 -1.53
N PRO A 320 6.59 38.21 -1.54
CA PRO A 320 6.80 39.60 -1.98
C PRO A 320 7.87 40.32 -1.16
N SER A 321 7.81 40.19 0.16
CA SER A 321 8.76 40.82 1.09
C SER A 321 10.16 40.24 0.93
N MET A 322 10.26 38.91 0.82
CA MET A 322 11.54 38.22 0.64
C MET A 322 12.18 38.48 -0.72
N TYR A 323 11.38 38.59 -1.78
CA TYR A 323 11.86 38.90 -3.12
C TYR A 323 12.44 40.32 -3.18
N LYS A 324 11.77 41.30 -2.55
CA LYS A 324 12.29 42.66 -2.43
C LYS A 324 13.65 42.69 -1.70
N LEU A 325 13.77 41.92 -0.62
CA LEU A 325 15.03 41.79 0.11
C LEU A 325 16.13 41.14 -0.76
N ALA A 326 15.79 40.08 -1.51
CA ALA A 326 16.72 39.41 -2.41
C ALA A 326 17.27 40.37 -3.48
N LEU A 327 16.41 41.22 -4.07
CA LEU A 327 16.83 42.24 -5.03
C LEU A 327 17.80 43.24 -4.41
N GLN A 328 17.52 43.72 -3.19
CA GLN A 328 18.42 44.64 -2.49
C GLN A 328 19.78 44.00 -2.24
N CYS A 329 19.80 42.76 -1.74
CA CYS A 329 21.05 42.03 -1.51
C CYS A 329 21.84 41.81 -2.81
N ASP A 330 21.17 41.48 -3.93
CA ASP A 330 21.84 41.33 -5.23
C ASP A 330 22.44 42.65 -5.73
N MET A 331 21.72 43.76 -5.61
CA MET A 331 22.23 45.09 -5.95
C MET A 331 23.45 45.48 -5.11
N ASP A 332 23.37 45.28 -3.79
CA ASP A 332 24.46 45.60 -2.87
C ASP A 332 25.71 44.75 -3.18
N ASN A 333 25.54 43.45 -3.42
CA ASN A 333 26.62 42.54 -3.75
C ASN A 333 27.30 42.92 -5.09
N ARG A 334 26.52 43.28 -6.11
CA ARG A 334 27.07 43.75 -7.40
C ARG A 334 27.80 45.07 -7.28
N SER A 335 27.35 45.97 -6.39
CA SER A 335 28.02 47.25 -6.16
C SER A 335 29.37 47.08 -5.45
N LYS A 336 29.48 46.15 -4.50
CA LYS A 336 30.71 45.82 -3.76
C LYS A 336 31.73 45.02 -4.58
N ALA A 337 31.29 44.36 -5.65
CA ALA A 337 32.15 43.59 -6.55
C ALA A 337 32.86 44.45 -7.61
N LYS A 338 32.56 45.76 -7.66
CA LYS A 338 33.31 46.78 -8.39
C LYS A 338 34.33 47.42 -7.47
#